data_AF-A0A975E5A1-F1
#
_entry.id   AF-A0A975E5A1-F1
#
_cell.length_a   1.000
_cell.length_b   1.000
_cell.length_c   1.000
_cell.angle_alpha   90.00
_cell.angle_beta   90.00
_cell.angle_gamma   90.00
#
_symmetry.space_group_name_H-M   'P 1'
#
loop_
_entity.id
_entity.type
_entity.pdbx_description
1 polymer ?
#
loop_
_entity_poly.entity_id
_entity_poly.type
_entity_poly.pdbx_seq_one_letter_code
_entity_poly.pdbx_strand_id
1 'polypeptide(L)' 'MRHVANGAAIAILAAGLLSGCAGLEAPPAWDKGLLARPEMSMSWDPLGQAFRQHIHESREAASGGARVGGGGCGCN' A
#
# COMPACT_ATOMS: atom_id res chain seq x y z
N MET A 1 26.04 31.64 15.21
CA MET A 1 26.67 30.30 15.15
C MET A 1 25.96 29.28 16.05
N ARG A 2 25.74 29.54 17.36
CA ARG A 2 25.00 28.63 18.27
C ARG A 2 23.55 28.30 17.84
N HIS A 3 22.79 29.26 17.32
CA HIS A 3 21.41 29.00 16.84
C HIS A 3 21.36 28.12 15.58
N VAL A 4 22.37 28.22 14.70
CA VAL A 4 22.49 27.38 13.51
C VAL A 4 22.85 25.93 13.89
N ALA A 5 23.77 25.76 14.85
CA ALA A 5 24.13 24.45 15.39
C ALA A 5 22.95 23.76 16.10
N ASN A 6 22.16 24.51 16.87
CA ASN A 6 20.97 23.98 17.55
C ASN A 6 19.86 23.59 16.55
N GLY A 7 19.65 24.39 15.50
CA GLY A 7 18.70 24.05 14.43
C GLY A 7 19.09 22.78 13.68
N ALA A 8 20.38 22.62 13.36
CA ALA A 8 20.90 21.41 12.74
C ALA A 8 20.73 20.17 13.62
N ALA A 9 20.99 20.28 14.93
CA ALA A 9 20.82 19.18 15.88
C ALA A 9 19.35 18.71 15.98
N ILE A 10 18.40 19.64 16.01
CA ILE A 10 16.96 19.31 16.05
C ILE A 10 16.54 18.62 14.74
N ALA A 11 17.01 19.11 13.58
CA ALA A 11 16.67 18.51 12.29
C ALA A 11 17.20 17.07 12.15
N ILE A 12 18.41 16.81 12.62
CA ILE A 12 19.01 15.46 12.62
C ILE A 12 18.23 14.52 13.54
N LEU A 13 17.87 14.97 14.74
CA LEU A 13 17.07 14.18 15.68
C LEU A 13 15.69 13.86 15.11
N ALA A 14 15.02 14.84 14.50
CA ALA A 14 13.72 14.65 13.88
C ALA A 14 13.79 13.63 12.73
N ALA A 15 14.81 13.71 11.87
CA ALA A 15 15.00 12.76 10.78
C ALA A 15 15.21 11.31 11.28
N GLY A 16 15.93 11.14 12.40
CA GLY A 16 16.13 9.83 13.02
C GLY A 16 14.84 9.20 13.55
N LEU A 17 13.85 9.99 13.96
CA LEU A 17 12.57 9.47 14.44
C LEU A 17 11.67 8.93 13.31
N LEU A 18 11.94 9.31 12.05
CA LEU A 18 11.17 8.85 10.89
C LEU A 18 11.74 7.58 10.23
N SER A 19 12.89 7.06 10.67
CA SER A 19 13.57 5.95 9.97
C SER A 19 12.86 4.59 10.09
N GLY A 20 11.90 4.45 11.01
CA GLY A 20 11.12 3.22 11.19
C GLY A 20 11.98 1.94 11.29
N CYS A 21 11.44 0.82 10.82
CA CYS A 21 12.14 -0.47 10.78
C CYS A 21 12.83 -0.74 9.42
N ALA A 22 13.15 0.30 8.64
CA ALA A 22 13.66 0.16 7.28
C ALA A 22 15.04 -0.52 7.18
N GLY A 23 15.80 -0.57 8.28
CA GLY A 23 17.11 -1.23 8.35
C GLY A 23 17.07 -2.70 8.79
N LEU A 24 15.89 -3.29 9.00
CA LEU A 24 15.76 -4.71 9.28
C LEU A 24 15.89 -5.52 7.99
N GLU A 25 16.64 -6.61 8.03
CA GLU A 25 16.73 -7.55 6.93
C GLU A 25 15.33 -8.14 6.66
N ALA A 26 14.87 -8.02 5.42
CA ALA A 26 13.61 -8.63 5.02
C ALA A 26 13.76 -10.16 5.03
N PRO A 27 12.72 -10.92 5.45
CA PRO A 27 12.75 -12.37 5.33
C PRO A 27 12.98 -12.79 3.88
N PRO A 28 13.74 -13.88 3.64
CA PRO A 28 14.00 -14.31 2.29
C PRO A 28 12.71 -14.73 1.57
N ALA A 29 12.67 -14.56 0.25
CA ALA A 29 11.44 -14.69 -0.53
C ALA A 29 10.77 -16.08 -0.43
N TRP A 30 11.55 -17.14 -0.15
CA TRP A 30 11.06 -18.50 0.00
C TRP A 30 10.37 -18.77 1.35
N ASP A 31 10.62 -17.95 2.38
CA ASP A 31 9.96 -18.05 3.69
C ASP A 31 8.52 -17.52 3.67
N LYS A 32 8.14 -16.80 2.59
CA LYS A 32 6.77 -16.28 2.42
C LYS A 32 5.72 -17.38 2.48
N GLY A 33 6.03 -18.60 2.03
CA GLY A 33 5.09 -19.74 2.09
C GLY A 33 4.78 -20.23 3.51
N LEU A 34 5.66 -19.98 4.47
CA LEU A 34 5.49 -20.36 5.87
C LEU A 34 4.98 -19.21 6.74
N LEU A 35 5.36 -17.97 6.40
CA LEU A 35 5.01 -16.77 7.17
C LEU A 35 3.69 -16.12 6.72
N ALA A 36 3.33 -16.21 5.43
CA ALA A 36 2.09 -15.64 4.94
C ALA A 36 0.92 -16.60 5.22
N ARG A 37 -0.07 -16.11 5.96
CA ARG A 37 -1.32 -16.84 6.17
C ARG A 37 -2.22 -16.73 4.93
N PRO A 38 -3.10 -17.71 4.65
CA PRO A 38 -4.04 -17.62 3.52
C PRO A 38 -4.89 -16.35 3.52
N GLU A 39 -5.23 -15.82 4.70
CA GLU A 39 -6.05 -14.61 4.87
C GLU A 39 -5.30 -13.31 4.55
N MET A 40 -3.97 -13.35 4.42
CA MET A 40 -3.17 -12.21 3.96
C MET A 40 -3.23 -12.04 2.44
N SER A 41 -3.82 -12.99 1.71
CA SER A 41 -4.03 -12.87 0.27
C SER A 41 -4.99 -11.72 -0.04
N MET A 42 -4.71 -10.96 -1.10
CA MET A 42 -5.62 -9.93 -1.60
C MET A 42 -6.99 -10.51 -1.98
N SER A 43 -7.04 -11.80 -2.33
CA SER A 43 -8.24 -12.49 -2.78
C SER A 43 -8.94 -13.33 -1.70
N TRP A 44 -8.54 -13.24 -0.42
CA TRP A 44 -8.98 -14.18 0.62
C TRP A 44 -10.50 -14.20 0.84
N ASP A 45 -11.16 -13.04 0.71
CA ASP A 45 -12.61 -12.88 0.83
C ASP A 45 -13.19 -12.31 -0.47
N PRO A 46 -13.61 -13.17 -1.41
CA PRO A 46 -14.17 -12.72 -2.68
C PRO A 46 -15.52 -12.02 -2.53
N LEU A 47 -16.31 -12.37 -1.50
CA LEU A 47 -17.61 -11.74 -1.25
C LEU A 47 -17.43 -10.31 -0.74
N GLY A 48 -16.56 -10.11 0.25
CA GLY A 48 -16.24 -8.78 0.76
C GLY A 48 -15.56 -7.90 -0.28
N GLN A 49 -14.72 -8.48 -1.16
CA GLN A 49 -14.18 -7.75 -2.30
C GLN A 49 -15.27 -7.28 -3.27
N ALA A 50 -16.18 -8.17 -3.67
CA ALA A 50 -17.30 -7.81 -4.54
C ALA A 50 -18.18 -6.71 -3.92
N PHE A 51 -18.44 -6.81 -2.62
CA PHE A 51 -19.20 -5.80 -1.88
C PHE A 51 -18.49 -4.44 -1.85
N ARG A 52 -17.20 -4.40 -1.48
CA ARG A 52 -16.41 -3.15 -1.48
C ARG A 52 -16.32 -2.55 -2.87
N GLN A 53 -16.17 -3.39 -3.90
CA GLN A 53 -16.16 -2.96 -5.29
C GLN A 53 -17.50 -2.32 -5.68
N HIS A 54 -18.64 -2.90 -5.30
CA HIS A 54 -19.94 -2.30 -5.55
C HIS A 54 -20.13 -0.95 -4.86
N ILE A 55 -19.68 -0.82 -3.61
CA ILE A 55 -19.73 0.47 -2.90
C ILE A 55 -18.81 1.50 -3.56
N HIS A 56 -17.60 1.10 -3.96
CA HIS A 56 -16.64 1.98 -4.61
C HIS A 56 -17.13 2.43 -5.99
N GLU A 57 -17.69 1.52 -6.81
CA GLU A 57 -18.34 1.87 -8.08
C GLU A 57 -19.51 2.84 -7.84
N SER A 58 -20.33 2.61 -6.81
CA SER A 58 -21.47 3.49 -6.53
C SER A 58 -21.07 4.91 -6.11
N ARG A 59 -19.86 5.10 -5.56
CA ARG A 59 -19.40 6.39 -5.04
C ARG A 59 -18.42 7.10 -5.98
N GLU A 60 -17.50 6.35 -6.58
CA GLU A 60 -16.32 6.89 -7.26
C GLU A 60 -16.27 6.55 -8.76
N ALA A 61 -17.33 5.97 -9.34
CA ALA A 61 -17.38 5.56 -10.76
C ALA A 61 -17.01 6.67 -11.76
N ALA A 62 -17.18 7.95 -11.40
CA ALA A 62 -16.84 9.09 -12.26
C ALA A 62 -15.33 9.21 -12.54
N SER A 63 -14.46 8.68 -11.66
CA SER A 63 -13.00 8.72 -11.81
C SER A 63 -12.41 7.57 -12.61
N GLY A 64 -13.28 6.63 -13.00
CA GLY A 64 -12.88 5.39 -13.63
C GLY A 64 -12.62 4.29 -12.61
N GLY A 65 -13.70 3.70 -12.08
CA GLY A 65 -13.62 2.54 -11.18
C GLY A 65 -12.89 1.34 -11.81
N ALA A 66 -12.69 0.25 -11.06
CA ALA A 66 -11.86 -0.89 -11.49
C ALA A 66 -12.25 -1.58 -12.83
N ARG A 67 -13.35 -1.17 -13.50
CA ARG A 67 -13.75 -1.59 -14.85
C ARG A 67 -13.83 -0.46 -15.88
N VAL A 68 -13.33 0.73 -15.61
CA VAL A 68 -13.36 1.85 -16.56
C VAL A 68 -12.04 1.92 -17.29
N GLY A 69 -11.95 1.15 -18.38
CA GLY A 69 -10.77 1.10 -19.24
C GLY A 69 -10.63 -0.20 -20.02
N GLY A 70 -11.70 -0.66 -20.66
CA GLY A 70 -11.69 -1.86 -21.50
C GLY A 70 -12.90 -1.95 -22.42
N GLY A 71 -13.33 -0.82 -22.99
CA GLY A 71 -14.28 -0.81 -24.10
C GLY A 71 -13.59 -1.30 -25.37
N GLY A 72 -13.31 -2.61 -25.44
CA GLY A 72 -12.94 -3.25 -26.69
C GLY A 72 -14.20 -3.46 -27.51
N CYS A 73 -14.24 -2.91 -28.73
CA CYS A 73 -15.12 -3.44 -29.77
C CYS A 73 -14.78 -4.94 -29.90
N GLY A 74 -15.73 -5.80 -29.54
CA GLY A 74 -15.59 -7.23 -29.65
C GLY A 74 -15.32 -7.63 -31.09
N CYS A 75 -14.05 -7.96 -31.37
CA CYS A 75 -13.64 -8.71 -32.54
C CYS A 75 -12.80 -9.91 -32.07
N ASN A 76 -13.42 -11.08 -32.07
CA ASN A 76 -12.85 -12.27 -32.68
C ASN A 76 -13.85 -12.69 -33.76
#